data_AF-A0A0P1EHF5-F1
#
_entry.id   AF-A0A0P1EHF5-F1
#
_cell.length_a   1.000
_cell.length_b   1.000
_cell.length_c   1.000
_cell.angle_alpha   90.00
_cell.angle_beta   90.00
_cell.angle_gamma   90.00
#
_symmetry.space_group_name_H-M   'P 1'
#
loop_
_entity.id
_entity.type
_entity.pdbx_description
1 polymer ?
#
loop_
_entity_poly.entity_id
_entity_poly.type
_entity_poly.pdbx_seq_one_letter_code
_entity_poly.pdbx_strand_id
1 'polypeptide(L)' 'MDAPIIQLVFMFVLLIVVIWLYILPITMAGRRNRSGLIWFLIGLVGSPLLAILLLLALGDAPEQPAA' A
#
# COMPACT_ATOMS: atom_id res chain seq x y z
N MET A 1 31.15 9.73 8.86
CA MET A 1 30.12 8.75 9.25
C MET A 1 30.64 7.38 8.84
N ASP A 2 30.72 6.44 9.78
CA ASP A 2 31.28 5.12 9.49
C ASP A 2 30.34 4.30 8.58
N ALA A 3 30.91 3.46 7.71
CA ALA A 3 30.17 2.56 6.83
C ALA A 3 29.03 1.77 7.53
N PRO A 4 29.18 1.20 8.74
CA PRO A 4 28.09 0.49 9.42
C PRO A 4 26.91 1.40 9.80
N ILE A 5 27.16 2.66 10.17
CA ILE A 5 26.11 3.61 10.53
C ILE A 5 25.29 3.98 9.29
N ILE A 6 25.96 4.21 8.16
CA ILE A 6 25.30 4.50 6.87
C ILE A 6 24.40 3.32 6.45
N GLN A 7 24.90 2.09 6.58
CA GLN A 7 24.13 0.89 6.27
C GLN A 7 22.90 0.73 7.17
N LEU A 8 23.04 1.00 8.47
CA LEU A 8 21.93 0.95 9.42
C LEU A 8 20.84 1.95 9.05
N VAL A 9 21.21 3.21 8.79
CA VAL A 9 20.26 4.26 8.38
C VAL A 9 19.56 3.87 7.08
N PHE A 10 20.31 3.36 6.10
CA PHE A 10 19.73 2.92 4.83
C PHE A 10 18.70 1.80 5.02
N MET A 11 18.99 0.82 5.88
CA MET A 11 18.06 -0.26 6.21
C MET A 11 16.77 0.25 6.86
N PHE A 12 16.88 1.20 7.79
CA PHE A 12 15.70 1.83 8.41
C PHE A 12 14.85 2.60 7.40
N VAL A 13 15.49 3.37 6.52
CA VAL A 13 14.79 4.10 5.44
C VAL A 13 14.06 3.11 4.53
N LEU A 14 14.72 2.02 4.14
CA LEU A 14 14.13 0.99 3.29
C LEU A 14 12.93 0.33 3.97
N LEU A 15 13.04 -0.01 5.27
CA LEU A 15 11.94 -0.57 6.04
C LEU A 15 10.72 0.37 6.08
N ILE A 16 10.94 1.67 6.32
CA ILE A 16 9.88 2.68 6.33
C ILE A 16 9.20 2.75 4.94
N VAL A 17 9.99 2.76 3.87
CA VAL A 17 9.46 2.77 2.49
C VAL A 17 8.62 1.53 2.21
N VAL A 18 9.07 0.35 2.63
CA VAL A 18 8.33 -0.91 2.45
C VAL A 18 7.00 -0.87 3.21
N ILE A 19 7.01 -0.48 4.49
CA ILE A 19 5.79 -0.38 5.30
C ILE A 19 4.81 0.62 4.65
N TRP A 20 5.31 1.77 4.23
CA TRP A 20 4.49 2.79 3.56
C TRP A 20 3.85 2.26 2.27
N LEU A 21 4.60 1.51 1.45
CA LEU A 21 4.07 0.88 0.24
C LEU A 21 2.91 -0.08 0.52
N TYR A 22 2.92 -0.81 1.64
CA TYR A 22 1.81 -1.70 2.00
C TYR A 22 0.58 -0.96 2.55
N ILE A 23 0.78 0.21 3.18
CA ILE A 23 -0.32 1.04 3.69
C ILE A 23 -1.01 1.80 2.54
N LEU A 24 -0.27 2.16 1.51
CA LEU A 24 -0.76 2.99 0.42
C LEU A 24 -2.01 2.40 -0.31
N PRO A 25 -2.07 1.10 -0.68
CA PRO A 25 -3.28 0.46 -1.21
C PRO A 25 -4.51 0.60 -0.30
N ILE A 26 -4.34 0.59 1.02
CA ILE A 26 -5.44 0.71 2.00
C ILE A 26 -6.12 2.07 1.82
N THR A 27 -5.31 3.13 1.85
CA THR A 27 -5.81 4.50 1.72
C THR A 27 -6.35 4.79 0.33
N MET A 28 -5.73 4.24 -0.72
CA MET A 28 -6.22 4.35 -2.09
C MET A 28 -7.57 3.65 -2.28
N ALA A 29 -7.74 2.46 -1.73
CA ALA A 29 -9.00 1.73 -1.78
C ALA A 29 -10.14 2.47 -1.09
N GLY A 30 -9.89 3.03 0.11
CA GLY A 30 -10.90 3.79 0.85
C GLY A 30 -11.41 5.01 0.10
N ARG A 31 -10.53 5.71 -0.65
CA ARG A 31 -10.92 6.84 -1.50
C ARG A 31 -11.76 6.45 -2.72
N ARG A 32 -11.78 5.16 -3.07
CA ARG A 32 -12.45 4.60 -4.26
C ARG A 32 -13.69 3.78 -3.89
N ASN A 33 -14.25 3.97 -2.69
CA ASN A 33 -15.37 3.19 -2.16
C ASN A 33 -15.10 1.67 -2.10
N ARG A 34 -13.84 1.27 -1.86
CA ARG A 34 -13.45 -0.15 -1.73
C ARG A 34 -12.90 -0.43 -0.33
N SER A 35 -13.06 -1.67 0.14
CA SER A 35 -12.54 -2.09 1.44
C SER A 35 -11.01 -2.07 1.49
N GLY A 36 -10.44 -1.19 2.33
CA GLY A 36 -9.00 -1.09 2.52
C GLY A 36 -8.34 -2.38 3.01
N LEU A 37 -9.03 -3.15 3.87
CA LEU A 37 -8.51 -4.42 4.40
C LEU A 37 -8.33 -5.46 3.28
N ILE A 38 -9.31 -5.57 2.37
CA ILE A 38 -9.20 -6.51 1.24
C ILE A 38 -8.02 -6.13 0.36
N TRP A 39 -7.84 -4.84 0.07
CA TRP A 39 -6.73 -4.37 -0.74
C TRP A 39 -5.37 -4.49 -0.07
N PHE A 40 -5.31 -4.41 1.27
CA PHE A 40 -4.13 -4.78 2.03
C PHE A 40 -3.76 -6.25 1.83
N LEU A 41 -4.73 -7.15 1.95
CA LEU A 41 -4.51 -8.60 1.78
C LEU A 41 -4.09 -8.95 0.36
N ILE A 42 -4.69 -8.32 -0.66
CA ILE A 42 -4.24 -8.45 -2.06
C ILE A 42 -2.78 -7.99 -2.20
N GLY A 43 -2.43 -6.86 -1.58
CA GLY A 43 -1.06 -6.37 -1.55
C GLY A 43 -0.08 -7.32 -0.86
N LEU A 44 -0.51 -7.95 0.24
CA LEU A 44 0.27 -8.90 1.03
C LEU A 44 0.56 -10.21 0.29
N VAL A 45 -0.44 -10.74 -0.43
CA VAL A 45 -0.29 -12.01 -1.17
C VAL A 45 0.42 -11.82 -2.51
N GLY A 46 0.10 -10.74 -3.24
CA GLY A 46 0.69 -10.46 -4.54
C GLY A 46 1.90 -9.53 -4.44
N SER A 47 1.64 -8.23 -4.35
CA SER A 47 2.60 -7.20 -3.98
C SER A 47 1.85 -5.86 -3.81
N PRO A 48 2.37 -4.90 -3.04
CA PRO A 48 1.75 -3.58 -2.92
C PRO A 48 1.69 -2.87 -4.27
N LEU A 49 2.70 -3.05 -5.12
CA LEU A 49 2.74 -2.47 -6.47
C LEU A 49 1.62 -3.04 -7.36
N LEU A 50 1.40 -4.35 -7.34
CA LEU A 50 0.30 -4.97 -8.08
C LEU A 50 -1.06 -4.47 -7.58
N ALA A 51 -1.25 -4.37 -6.26
CA ALA A 51 -2.48 -3.84 -5.68
C ALA A 51 -2.75 -2.39 -6.11
N ILE A 52 -1.72 -1.54 -6.17
CA ILE A 52 -1.81 -0.16 -6.67
C ILE A 52 -2.21 -0.14 -8.15
N LEU A 53 -1.55 -0.94 -8.99
CA LEU A 53 -1.85 -1.01 -10.42
C LEU A 53 -3.28 -1.49 -10.68
N LEU A 54 -3.74 -2.48 -9.93
CA LEU A 54 -5.11 -2.97 -10.00
C LEU A 54 -6.11 -1.91 -9.53
N LEU A 55 -5.84 -1.22 -8.42
CA LEU A 55 -6.68 -0.09 -7.97
C LEU A 55 -6.77 0.98 -9.06
N LEU A 56 -5.63 1.37 -9.66
CA LEU A 56 -5.54 2.32 -10.76
C LEU A 56 -6.36 1.88 -11.97
N ALA A 57 -6.26 0.62 -12.37
CA ALA A 57 -6.98 0.06 -13.51
C ALA A 57 -8.50 -0.05 -13.26
N LEU A 58 -8.92 -0.40 -12.03
CA LEU A 58 -10.32 -0.59 -11.69
C LEU A 58 -11.08 0.73 -11.43
N GLY A 59 -10.39 1.78 -11.02
CA GLY A 59 -11.02 3.05 -10.67
C GLY A 59 -11.97 2.95 -9.46
N ASP A 60 -12.94 3.87 -9.41
CA ASP A 60 -13.92 3.97 -8.33
C ASP A 60 -14.93 2.83 -8.38
N ALA A 61 -15.28 2.30 -7.21
CA ALA A 61 -16.44 1.43 -7.08
C ALA A 61 -17.72 2.26 -6.90
N PRO A 62 -18.88 1.75 -7.35
CA PRO A 62 -20.17 2.35 -7.03
C PRO A 62 -20.32 2.53 -5.52
N GLU A 63 -20.86 3.67 -5.09
CA GLU A 63 -21.23 3.84 -3.69
C GLU A 63 -22.27 2.79 -3.31
N GLN A 64 -22.04 2.12 -2.18
CA GLN A 64 -23.00 1.21 -1.61
C GLN A 64 -24.23 2.05 -1.15
N PRO A 65 -25.45 1.78 -1.65
CA PRO A 65 -26.64 2.48 -1.17
C PRO A 65 -26.76 2.34 0.34
N ALA A 66 -27.06 3.44 1.03
CA ALA A 66 -27.34 3.42 2.46
C ALA A 66 -28.52 2.47 2.70
N ALA A 67 -28.25 1.39 3.45
CA ALA A 67 -29.26 0.42 3.88
C ALA A 67 -30.18 1.02 4.95
#